data_AF-A0A117KFG3-F1
#
_entry.id   AF-A0A117KFG3-F1
#
_cell.length_a   1.000
_cell.length_b   1.000
_cell.length_c   1.000
_cell.angle_alpha   90.00
_cell.angle_beta   90.00
_cell.angle_gamma   90.00
#
_symmetry.space_group_name_H-M   'P 1'
#
loop_
_entity.id
_entity.type
_entity.pdbx_description
1 polymer ?
#
loop_
_entity_poly.entity_id
_entity_poly.type
_entity_poly.pdbx_seq_one_letter_code
_entity_poly.pdbx_strand_id
1 'polypeptide(L)'
;MQEEVTKHTQKIYNTMKNPKHTFTEKIKEVSIEIFIIVFAVTLSIWLHSWSEHNHQQKEVAVFLGNLKNDLQNDIKILDEEVAQYKKTNLGYQKILGLTSLQFDSIKKSNTKVYFPVRSQGPKINIGNYEGFKSSGKIGYIENEKLKQKILNYYQIYVPAISEVDVIYNDFLFKCLGKMIDNGDKSEEILYSDPIFKKTLEFLIRIGNNNIRVYDENTKPEANELLKEIEKELNK
;
A
#
# COMPACT_ATOMS: atom_id res chain seq x y z
N MET A 1 -32.77 22.76 19.49
CA MET A 1 -32.77 21.74 20.56
C MET A 1 -32.88 22.36 21.96
N GLN A 2 -32.02 23.31 22.32
CA GLN A 2 -32.03 23.96 23.64
C GLN A 2 -33.35 24.71 23.94
N GLU A 3 -33.93 25.41 22.95
CA GLU A 3 -35.23 26.08 23.09
C GLU A 3 -36.40 25.11 23.29
N GLU A 4 -36.42 23.97 22.59
CA GLU A 4 -37.46 22.93 22.72
C GLU A 4 -37.39 22.26 24.09
N VAL A 5 -36.19 21.89 24.56
CA VAL A 5 -35.98 21.37 25.92
C VAL A 5 -36.45 22.38 26.97
N THR A 6 -36.20 23.68 26.75
CA THR A 6 -36.62 24.75 27.66
C THR A 6 -38.16 24.87 27.71
N LYS A 7 -38.85 24.80 26.58
CA LYS A 7 -40.33 24.82 26.51
C LYS A 7 -40.95 23.64 27.26
N HIS A 8 -40.47 22.42 27.02
CA HIS A 8 -40.99 21.22 27.70
C HIS A 8 -40.70 21.25 29.21
N THR A 9 -39.51 21.72 29.60
CA THR A 9 -39.16 21.93 31.02
C THR A 9 -40.07 22.97 31.70
N GLN A 10 -40.37 24.06 31.00
CA GLN A 10 -41.28 25.11 31.50
C GLN A 10 -42.73 24.61 31.60
N LYS A 11 -43.16 23.74 30.69
CA LYS A 11 -44.47 23.08 30.74
C LYS A 11 -44.59 22.09 31.90
N ILE A 12 -43.54 21.29 32.15
CA ILE A 12 -43.43 20.43 33.35
C ILE A 12 -43.56 21.26 34.64
N TYR A 13 -42.84 22.39 34.73
CA TYR A 13 -42.91 23.30 35.87
C TYR A 13 -44.33 23.85 36.09
N ASN A 14 -45.01 24.25 35.01
CA ASN A 14 -46.37 24.79 35.07
C ASN A 14 -47.42 23.73 35.46
N THR A 15 -47.33 22.50 34.94
CA THR A 15 -48.23 21.39 35.31
C THR A 15 -48.09 21.02 36.79
N MET A 16 -46.86 21.01 37.32
CA MET A 16 -46.63 20.72 38.75
C MET A 16 -47.26 21.78 39.67
N LYS A 17 -47.20 23.05 39.29
CA LYS A 17 -47.71 24.20 40.08
C LYS A 17 -49.24 24.39 39.98
N ASN A 18 -49.93 23.70 39.08
CA ASN A 18 -51.37 23.87 38.87
C ASN A 18 -52.19 23.14 39.97
N PRO A 19 -53.03 23.84 40.76
CA PRO A 19 -53.80 23.24 41.86
C PRO A 19 -55.03 22.44 41.40
N LYS A 20 -55.41 22.50 40.11
CA LYS A 20 -56.62 21.85 39.58
C LYS A 20 -56.41 20.41 39.08
N HIS A 21 -55.17 19.97 38.86
CA HIS A 21 -54.89 18.61 38.40
C HIS A 21 -54.76 17.65 39.58
N THR A 22 -55.35 16.47 39.44
CA THR A 22 -55.13 15.36 40.37
C THR A 22 -53.69 14.84 40.25
N PHE A 23 -53.18 14.21 41.31
CA PHE A 23 -51.80 13.73 41.37
C PHE A 23 -51.43 12.78 40.21
N THR A 24 -52.37 11.93 39.80
CA THR A 24 -52.21 11.00 38.67
C THR A 24 -52.09 11.72 37.32
N GLU A 25 -52.87 12.78 37.10
CA GLU A 25 -52.81 13.58 35.87
C GLU A 25 -51.47 14.31 35.75
N LYS A 26 -50.96 14.85 36.87
CA LYS A 26 -49.63 15.48 36.91
C LYS A 26 -48.52 14.49 36.53
N ILE A 27 -48.52 13.28 37.11
CA ILE A 27 -47.51 12.26 36.78
C ILE A 27 -47.58 11.86 35.31
N LYS A 28 -48.79 11.67 34.77
CA LYS A 28 -48.98 11.30 33.36
C LYS A 28 -48.46 12.37 32.40
N GLU A 29 -48.83 13.63 32.61
CA GLU A 29 -48.36 14.75 31.79
C GLU A 29 -46.84 14.91 31.89
N VAL A 30 -46.27 14.91 33.10
CA VAL A 30 -44.81 15.04 33.28
C VAL A 30 -44.07 13.87 32.60
N SER A 31 -44.58 12.65 32.69
CA SER A 31 -43.97 11.47 32.05
C SER A 31 -43.99 11.58 30.52
N ILE A 32 -45.09 12.09 29.94
CA ILE A 32 -45.20 12.34 28.50
C ILE A 32 -44.18 13.41 28.07
N GLU A 33 -44.06 14.52 28.81
CA GLU A 33 -43.11 15.59 28.49
C GLU A 33 -41.65 15.10 28.58
N ILE A 34 -41.31 14.31 29.60
CA ILE A 34 -39.98 13.68 29.73
C ILE A 34 -39.73 12.73 28.55
N PHE A 35 -40.73 11.91 28.18
CA PHE A 35 -40.62 10.99 27.05
C PHE A 35 -40.37 11.75 25.74
N ILE A 36 -41.07 12.86 25.51
CA ILE A 36 -40.85 13.71 24.32
C ILE A 36 -39.43 14.26 24.29
N ILE A 37 -38.91 14.78 25.42
CA ILE A 37 -37.54 15.29 25.51
C ILE A 37 -36.52 14.18 25.20
N VAL A 38 -36.63 13.04 25.89
CA VAL A 38 -35.71 11.91 25.72
C VAL A 38 -35.77 11.36 24.30
N PHE A 39 -36.96 11.23 23.73
CA PHE A 39 -37.17 10.80 22.36
C PHE A 39 -36.53 11.77 21.36
N ALA A 40 -36.76 13.08 21.50
CA ALA A 40 -36.18 14.09 20.61
C ALA A 40 -34.64 14.12 20.66
N VAL A 41 -34.06 14.05 21.86
CA VAL A 41 -32.59 14.03 22.02
C VAL A 41 -32.00 12.74 21.45
N THR A 42 -32.62 11.59 21.74
CA THR A 42 -32.17 10.29 21.23
C THR A 42 -32.25 10.24 19.70
N LEU A 43 -33.35 10.71 19.12
CA LEU A 43 -33.54 10.77 17.68
C LEU A 43 -32.51 11.70 17.01
N SER A 44 -32.21 12.84 17.64
CA SER A 44 -31.19 13.77 17.13
C SER A 44 -29.79 13.13 17.12
N ILE A 45 -29.38 12.49 18.23
CA ILE A 45 -28.09 11.78 18.31
C ILE A 45 -28.04 10.63 17.30
N TRP A 46 -29.14 9.89 17.16
CA TRP A 46 -29.24 8.78 16.21
C TRP A 46 -29.11 9.26 14.76
N LEU A 47 -29.84 10.32 14.36
CA LEU A 47 -29.74 10.91 13.03
C LEU A 47 -28.34 11.46 12.74
N HIS A 48 -27.72 12.14 13.71
CA HIS A 48 -26.35 12.62 13.57
C HIS A 48 -25.36 11.47 13.40
N SER A 49 -25.46 10.43 14.25
CA SER A 49 -24.57 9.26 14.17
C SER A 49 -24.75 8.52 12.86
N TRP A 50 -25.99 8.39 12.36
CA TRP A 50 -26.28 7.78 11.07
C TRP A 50 -25.72 8.60 9.90
N SER A 51 -25.90 9.92 9.91
CA SER A 51 -25.34 10.81 8.89
C SER A 51 -23.81 10.75 8.87
N GLU A 52 -23.18 10.77 10.05
CA GLU A 52 -21.74 10.71 10.20
C GLU A 52 -21.18 9.36 9.71
N HIS A 53 -21.79 8.27 10.14
CA HIS A 53 -21.44 6.93 9.68
C HIS A 53 -21.55 6.79 8.15
N ASN A 54 -22.63 7.29 7.55
CA ASN A 54 -22.78 7.30 6.09
C ASN A 54 -21.70 8.14 5.40
N HIS A 55 -21.27 9.25 6.01
CA HIS A 55 -20.18 10.06 5.48
C HIS A 55 -18.85 9.30 5.53
N GLN A 56 -18.54 8.67 6.67
CA GLN A 56 -17.34 7.85 6.85
C GLN A 56 -17.27 6.71 5.84
N GLN A 57 -18.38 6.00 5.59
CA GLN A 57 -18.42 4.92 4.60
C GLN A 57 -18.26 5.42 3.15
N LYS A 58 -18.71 6.64 2.84
CA LYS A 58 -18.40 7.27 1.54
C LYS A 58 -16.91 7.56 1.39
N GLU A 59 -16.25 8.02 2.44
CA GLU A 59 -14.80 8.24 2.42
C GLU A 59 -14.03 6.92 2.23
N VAL A 60 -14.47 5.85 2.89
CA VAL A 60 -13.92 4.50 2.70
C VAL A 60 -14.11 4.04 1.25
N ALA A 61 -15.30 4.19 0.67
CA ALA A 61 -15.55 3.77 -0.71
C ALA A 61 -14.66 4.52 -1.72
N VAL A 62 -14.49 5.84 -1.55
CA VAL A 62 -13.57 6.64 -2.38
C VAL A 62 -12.13 6.17 -2.21
N PHE A 63 -11.71 5.94 -0.96
CA PHE A 63 -10.37 5.42 -0.66
C PHE A 63 -10.12 4.07 -1.32
N LEU A 64 -11.02 3.10 -1.14
CA LEU A 64 -10.92 1.76 -1.73
C LEU A 64 -10.91 1.82 -3.26
N GLY A 65 -11.70 2.72 -3.87
CA GLY A 65 -11.67 2.96 -5.31
C GLY A 65 -10.32 3.47 -5.81
N ASN A 66 -9.72 4.43 -5.11
CA ASN A 66 -8.38 4.93 -5.42
C ASN A 66 -7.31 3.84 -5.22
N LEU A 67 -7.41 3.07 -4.13
CA LEU A 67 -6.49 1.99 -3.80
C LEU A 67 -6.52 0.89 -4.86
N LYS A 68 -7.70 0.57 -5.40
CA LYS A 68 -7.84 -0.36 -6.53
C LYS A 68 -7.03 0.10 -7.75
N ASN A 69 -7.11 1.39 -8.10
CA ASN A 69 -6.35 1.94 -9.22
C ASN A 69 -4.84 1.89 -8.96
N ASP A 70 -4.42 2.19 -7.73
CA ASP A 70 -3.01 2.10 -7.31
C ASP A 70 -2.49 0.66 -7.45
N LEU A 71 -3.19 -0.33 -6.90
CA LEU A 71 -2.80 -1.74 -6.98
C LEU A 71 -2.72 -2.26 -8.41
N GLN A 72 -3.62 -1.82 -9.30
CA GLN A 72 -3.57 -2.18 -10.72
C GLN A 72 -2.33 -1.61 -11.40
N ASN A 73 -1.92 -0.40 -11.04
CA ASN A 73 -0.69 0.20 -11.56
C ASN A 73 0.56 -0.46 -10.96
N ASP A 74 0.54 -0.75 -9.65
CA ASP A 74 1.63 -1.46 -8.97
C ASP A 74 1.90 -2.82 -9.64
N ILE A 75 0.86 -3.59 -9.96
CA ILE A 75 1.01 -4.88 -10.67
C ILE A 75 1.70 -4.71 -12.02
N LYS A 76 1.32 -3.69 -12.81
CA LYS A 76 1.96 -3.41 -14.11
C LYS A 76 3.44 -3.05 -13.94
N ILE A 77 3.74 -2.21 -12.96
CA ILE A 77 5.11 -1.82 -12.63
C ILE A 77 5.94 -3.06 -12.26
N LEU A 78 5.39 -3.95 -11.43
CA LEU A 78 6.06 -5.20 -11.06
C LEU A 78 6.30 -6.11 -12.28
N ASP A 79 5.33 -6.26 -13.18
CA ASP A 79 5.50 -7.05 -14.40
C ASP A 79 6.60 -6.48 -15.32
N GLU A 80 6.65 -5.15 -15.46
CA GLU A 80 7.70 -4.46 -16.21
C GLU A 80 9.08 -4.69 -15.59
N GLU A 81 9.21 -4.56 -14.26
CA GLU A 81 10.48 -4.79 -13.57
C GLU A 81 10.94 -6.24 -13.67
N VAL A 82 10.03 -7.21 -13.53
CA VAL A 82 10.34 -8.63 -13.75
C VAL A 82 10.93 -8.86 -15.14
N ALA A 83 10.34 -8.25 -16.17
CA ALA A 83 10.86 -8.34 -17.53
C ALA A 83 12.26 -7.72 -17.66
N GLN A 84 12.51 -6.57 -17.02
CA GLN A 84 13.82 -5.93 -17.03
C GLN A 84 14.88 -6.75 -16.28
N TYR A 85 14.56 -7.31 -15.11
CA TYR A 85 15.48 -8.18 -14.39
C TYR A 85 15.83 -9.44 -15.20
N LYS A 86 14.84 -10.08 -15.85
CA LYS A 86 15.08 -11.23 -16.74
C LYS A 86 16.04 -10.85 -17.88
N LYS A 87 15.81 -9.70 -18.54
CA LYS A 87 16.68 -9.20 -19.62
C LYS A 87 18.09 -8.89 -19.13
N THR A 88 18.23 -8.27 -17.97
CA THR A 88 19.52 -7.89 -17.38
C THR A 88 20.31 -9.13 -16.96
N ASN A 89 19.65 -10.10 -16.31
CA ASN A 89 20.26 -11.38 -15.94
C ASN A 89 20.76 -12.16 -17.16
N LEU A 90 20.01 -12.19 -18.27
CA LEU A 90 20.48 -12.77 -19.53
C LEU A 90 21.74 -12.05 -20.05
N GLY A 91 21.83 -10.74 -19.91
CA GLY A 91 23.03 -9.98 -20.25
C GLY A 91 24.24 -10.38 -19.41
N TYR A 92 24.07 -10.52 -18.10
CA TYR A 92 25.14 -11.00 -17.21
C TYR A 92 25.57 -12.43 -17.52
N GLN A 93 24.62 -13.33 -17.82
CA GLN A 93 24.91 -14.70 -18.23
C GLN A 93 25.73 -14.74 -19.53
N LYS A 94 25.42 -13.87 -20.51
CA LYS A 94 26.22 -13.73 -21.73
C LYS A 94 27.65 -13.32 -21.43
N ILE A 95 27.86 -12.37 -20.51
CA ILE A 95 29.20 -11.93 -20.08
C ILE A 95 29.97 -13.09 -19.43
N LEU A 96 29.33 -13.84 -18.52
CA LEU A 96 29.96 -15.01 -17.88
C LEU A 96 30.35 -16.11 -18.89
N GLY A 97 29.61 -16.22 -20.00
CA GLY A 97 29.85 -17.18 -21.07
C GLY A 97 30.88 -16.76 -22.12
N LEU A 98 31.47 -15.56 -22.01
CA LEU A 98 32.48 -15.10 -22.96
C LEU A 98 33.78 -15.91 -22.84
N THR A 99 34.31 -16.31 -23.99
CA THR A 99 35.59 -17.01 -24.15
C THR A 99 36.70 -16.04 -24.59
N SER A 100 37.97 -16.41 -24.41
CA SER A 100 39.12 -15.61 -24.89
C SER A 100 39.04 -15.27 -26.38
N LEU A 101 38.61 -16.23 -27.22
CA LEU A 101 38.41 -15.99 -28.65
C LEU A 101 37.35 -14.92 -28.94
N GLN A 102 36.29 -14.85 -28.12
CA GLN A 102 35.27 -13.82 -28.25
C GLN A 102 35.77 -12.47 -27.77
N PHE A 103 36.57 -12.41 -26.70
CA PHE A 103 37.24 -11.19 -26.26
C PHE A 103 38.20 -10.64 -27.34
N ASP A 104 38.96 -11.51 -27.99
CA ASP A 104 39.82 -11.14 -29.11
C ASP A 104 39.03 -10.55 -30.28
N SER A 105 37.88 -11.13 -30.61
CA SER A 105 36.98 -10.64 -31.65
C SER A 105 36.38 -9.27 -31.30
N ILE A 106 35.96 -9.07 -30.04
CA ILE A 106 35.43 -7.79 -29.53
C ILE A 106 36.52 -6.70 -29.59
N LYS A 107 37.73 -7.03 -29.13
CA LYS A 107 38.88 -6.12 -29.17
C LYS A 107 39.26 -5.74 -30.61
N LYS A 108 39.32 -6.70 -31.54
CA LYS A 108 39.63 -6.45 -32.96
C LYS A 108 38.60 -5.58 -33.67
N SER A 109 37.33 -5.63 -33.24
CA SER A 109 36.26 -4.80 -33.79
C SER A 109 36.15 -3.41 -33.14
N ASN A 110 37.07 -3.04 -32.24
CA ASN A 110 36.99 -1.81 -31.43
C ASN A 110 35.63 -1.67 -30.70
N THR A 111 34.97 -2.78 -30.38
CA THR A 111 33.73 -2.80 -29.59
C THR A 111 34.06 -3.08 -28.12
N LYS A 112 33.11 -2.77 -27.23
CA LYS A 112 33.20 -3.04 -25.80
C LYS A 112 32.11 -4.02 -25.39
N VAL A 113 32.39 -4.83 -24.38
CA VAL A 113 31.35 -5.66 -23.75
C VAL A 113 30.29 -4.76 -23.12
N TYR A 114 29.05 -4.89 -23.59
CA TYR A 114 27.92 -4.20 -22.98
C TYR A 114 27.59 -4.82 -21.61
N PHE A 115 27.81 -4.05 -20.55
CA PHE A 115 27.38 -4.40 -19.19
C PHE A 115 26.03 -3.76 -18.90
N PRO A 116 24.93 -4.53 -18.75
CA PRO A 116 23.62 -3.95 -18.47
C PRO A 116 23.58 -3.41 -17.04
N VAL A 117 23.05 -2.20 -16.86
CA VAL A 117 22.93 -1.53 -15.55
C VAL A 117 21.46 -1.29 -15.25
N ARG A 118 20.97 -1.88 -14.16
CA ARG A 118 19.62 -1.65 -13.63
C ARG A 118 19.70 -1.30 -12.16
N SER A 119 19.81 -0.01 -11.83
CA SER A 119 19.93 0.45 -10.43
C SER A 119 18.63 1.00 -9.84
N GLN A 120 17.52 0.86 -10.56
CA GLN A 120 16.21 1.36 -10.14
C GLN A 120 15.28 0.16 -9.96
N GLY A 121 14.73 0.01 -8.76
CA GLY A 121 13.63 -0.92 -8.48
C GLY A 121 12.26 -0.30 -8.78
N PRO A 122 11.18 -1.09 -8.67
CA PRO A 122 9.82 -0.60 -8.82
C PRO A 122 9.52 0.48 -7.78
N LYS A 123 8.75 1.49 -8.20
CA LYS A 123 8.24 2.55 -7.31
C LYS A 123 6.76 2.34 -7.08
N ILE A 124 6.43 1.70 -5.97
CA ILE A 124 5.05 1.45 -5.55
C ILE A 124 4.42 2.74 -5.04
N ASN A 125 3.18 3.03 -5.45
CA ASN A 125 2.47 4.21 -4.96
C ASN A 125 1.85 3.94 -3.58
N ILE A 126 2.34 4.64 -2.55
CA ILE A 126 1.81 4.54 -1.18
C ILE A 126 1.04 5.78 -0.74
N GLY A 127 0.87 6.79 -1.61
CA GLY A 127 0.34 8.10 -1.22
C GLY A 127 -1.09 8.05 -0.67
N ASN A 128 -1.99 7.34 -1.35
CA ASN A 128 -3.38 7.20 -0.90
C ASN A 128 -3.47 6.40 0.41
N TYR A 129 -2.72 5.31 0.52
CA TYR A 129 -2.65 4.50 1.74
C TYR A 129 -2.14 5.32 2.94
N GLU A 130 -0.98 5.99 2.78
CA GLU A 130 -0.38 6.77 3.86
C GLU A 130 -1.27 7.94 4.29
N GLY A 131 -1.86 8.67 3.33
CA GLY A 131 -2.77 9.78 3.66
C GLY A 131 -4.04 9.32 4.39
N PHE A 132 -4.60 8.17 4.00
CA PHE A 132 -5.78 7.61 4.67
C PHE A 132 -5.46 7.05 6.07
N LYS A 133 -4.28 6.44 6.22
CA LYS A 133 -3.75 5.97 7.50
C LYS A 133 -3.44 7.14 8.45
N SER A 134 -2.71 8.14 7.98
CA SER A 134 -2.26 9.28 8.80
C SER A 134 -3.39 10.19 9.25
N SER A 135 -4.49 10.24 8.49
CA SER A 135 -5.71 10.95 8.87
C SER A 135 -6.57 10.19 9.90
N GLY A 136 -6.15 9.00 10.34
CA GLY A 136 -6.91 8.15 11.26
C GLY A 136 -8.10 7.43 10.63
N LYS A 137 -8.41 7.72 9.37
CA LYS A 137 -9.58 7.21 8.64
C LYS A 137 -9.50 5.72 8.31
N ILE A 138 -8.32 5.12 8.41
CA ILE A 138 -8.16 3.66 8.33
C ILE A 138 -9.08 2.90 9.31
N GLY A 139 -9.43 3.53 10.44
CA GLY A 139 -10.38 2.99 11.40
C GLY A 139 -11.82 2.89 10.90
N TYR A 140 -12.19 3.63 9.86
CA TYR A 140 -13.54 3.63 9.28
C TYR A 140 -13.84 2.39 8.42
N ILE A 141 -12.82 1.63 8.04
CA ILE A 141 -12.99 0.37 7.30
C ILE A 141 -13.55 -0.68 8.27
N GLU A 142 -14.84 -0.97 8.12
CA GLU A 142 -15.57 -1.89 9.00
C GLU A 142 -15.20 -3.36 8.76
N ASN A 143 -14.90 -3.71 7.52
CA ASN A 143 -14.42 -5.04 7.19
C ASN A 143 -13.00 -5.22 7.73
N GLU A 144 -12.89 -5.71 8.96
CA GLU A 144 -11.62 -5.96 9.65
C GLU A 144 -10.67 -6.83 8.83
N LYS A 145 -11.19 -7.86 8.14
CA LYS A 145 -10.36 -8.73 7.29
C LYS A 145 -9.74 -7.95 6.14
N LEU A 146 -10.52 -7.12 5.46
CA LEU A 146 -10.02 -6.26 4.38
C LEU A 146 -9.02 -5.22 4.92
N LYS A 147 -9.33 -4.58 6.05
CA LYS A 147 -8.43 -3.62 6.70
C LYS A 147 -7.07 -4.25 7.01
N GLN A 148 -7.05 -5.44 7.61
CA GLN A 148 -5.80 -6.15 7.90
C GLN A 148 -5.03 -6.54 6.63
N LYS A 149 -5.72 -6.95 5.56
CA LYS A 149 -5.07 -7.22 4.27
C LYS A 149 -4.41 -5.97 3.67
N ILE A 150 -5.09 -4.82 3.72
CA ILE A 150 -4.52 -3.53 3.27
C ILE A 150 -3.27 -3.20 4.09
N LEU A 151 -3.36 -3.28 5.42
CA LEU A 151 -2.23 -3.02 6.31
C LEU A 151 -1.04 -3.95 6.02
N ASN A 152 -1.28 -5.26 5.92
CA ASN A 152 -0.23 -6.23 5.64
C ASN A 152 0.43 -5.99 4.28
N TYR A 153 -0.35 -5.72 3.23
CA TYR A 153 0.19 -5.41 1.91
C TYR A 153 1.19 -4.25 1.97
N TYR A 154 0.78 -3.10 2.53
CA TYR A 154 1.60 -1.90 2.54
C TYR A 154 2.70 -1.89 3.62
N GLN A 155 2.58 -2.68 4.70
CA GLN A 155 3.57 -2.69 5.79
C GLN A 155 4.56 -3.85 5.72
N ILE A 156 4.24 -4.91 4.96
CA ILE A 156 5.09 -6.11 4.86
C ILE A 156 5.56 -6.29 3.42
N TYR A 157 4.62 -6.43 2.49
CA TYR A 157 4.95 -6.85 1.12
C TYR A 157 5.53 -5.72 0.26
N VAL A 158 5.05 -4.48 0.45
CA VAL A 158 5.62 -3.31 -0.24
C VAL A 158 7.04 -3.00 0.25
N PRO A 159 7.34 -2.96 1.57
CA PRO A 159 8.72 -2.77 2.04
C PRO A 159 9.69 -3.88 1.61
N ALA A 160 9.23 -5.14 1.59
CA ALA A 160 10.05 -6.27 1.16
C ALA A 160 10.61 -6.11 -0.26
N ILE A 161 9.90 -5.42 -1.16
CA ILE A 161 10.41 -5.07 -2.49
C ILE A 161 11.66 -4.18 -2.37
N SER A 162 11.57 -3.10 -1.59
CA SER A 162 12.68 -2.16 -1.43
C SER A 162 13.91 -2.81 -0.79
N GLU A 163 13.71 -3.71 0.17
CA GLU A 163 14.80 -4.43 0.84
C GLU A 163 15.62 -5.26 -0.14
N VAL A 164 14.96 -6.01 -1.03
CA VAL A 164 15.67 -6.87 -1.98
C VAL A 164 16.35 -6.08 -3.09
N ASP A 165 15.83 -4.90 -3.45
CA ASP A 165 16.48 -3.98 -4.38
C ASP A 165 17.74 -3.34 -3.82
N VAL A 166 17.76 -3.01 -2.52
CA VAL A 166 18.98 -2.52 -1.85
C VAL A 166 20.10 -3.56 -1.95
N ILE A 167 19.78 -4.83 -1.71
CA ILE A 167 20.76 -5.93 -1.81
C ILE A 167 21.24 -6.10 -3.25
N TYR A 168 20.34 -6.04 -4.24
CA TYR A 168 20.73 -6.10 -5.65
C TYR A 168 21.69 -4.96 -6.01
N ASN A 169 21.37 -3.74 -5.61
CA ASN A 169 22.17 -2.56 -5.89
C ASN A 169 23.57 -2.62 -5.25
N ASP A 170 23.70 -3.17 -4.05
CA ASP A 170 25.01 -3.38 -3.42
C ASP A 170 25.91 -4.29 -4.29
N PHE A 171 25.38 -5.39 -4.81
CA PHE A 171 26.13 -6.26 -5.72
C PHE A 171 26.41 -5.62 -7.08
N LEU A 172 25.45 -4.85 -7.62
CA LEU A 172 25.66 -4.09 -8.85
C LEU A 172 26.81 -3.09 -8.67
N PHE A 173 26.84 -2.35 -7.57
CA PHE A 173 27.91 -1.39 -7.29
C PHE A 173 29.25 -2.07 -7.00
N LYS A 174 29.28 -3.27 -6.42
CA LYS A 174 30.51 -4.08 -6.32
C LYS A 174 31.06 -4.47 -7.69
N CYS A 175 30.20 -4.83 -8.64
CA CYS A 175 30.62 -5.06 -10.03
C CYS A 175 31.17 -3.77 -10.66
N LEU A 176 30.45 -2.66 -10.54
CA LEU A 176 30.89 -1.37 -11.09
C LEU A 176 32.21 -0.89 -10.47
N GLY A 177 32.39 -1.04 -9.16
CA GLY A 177 33.64 -0.73 -8.46
C GLY A 177 34.81 -1.53 -9.03
N LYS A 178 34.64 -2.84 -9.23
CA LYS A 178 35.67 -3.68 -9.87
C LYS A 178 35.96 -3.26 -11.32
N MET A 179 34.95 -2.82 -12.07
CA MET A 179 35.16 -2.29 -13.43
C MET A 179 35.99 -1.01 -13.41
N ILE A 180 35.79 -0.14 -12.42
CA ILE A 180 36.57 1.09 -12.24
C ILE A 180 38.01 0.77 -11.81
N ASP A 181 38.19 -0.11 -10.82
CA ASP A 181 39.51 -0.50 -10.29
C ASP A 181 40.40 -1.19 -11.32
N ASN A 182 39.81 -1.74 -12.38
CA ASN A 182 40.53 -2.40 -13.49
C ASN A 182 40.43 -1.60 -14.79
N GLY A 183 40.13 -0.29 -14.72
CA GLY A 183 39.93 0.55 -15.91
C GLY A 183 41.16 0.68 -16.82
N ASP A 184 42.35 0.34 -16.32
CA ASP A 184 43.61 0.27 -17.05
C ASP A 184 43.88 -1.09 -17.71
N LYS A 185 43.11 -2.12 -17.35
CA LYS A 185 43.28 -3.50 -17.86
C LYS A 185 42.36 -3.78 -19.05
N SER A 186 42.67 -4.84 -19.80
CA SER A 186 41.78 -5.31 -20.85
C SER A 186 40.49 -5.90 -20.27
N GLU A 187 39.40 -5.81 -21.03
CA GLU A 187 38.13 -6.45 -20.69
C GLU A 187 38.29 -7.95 -20.44
N GLU A 188 39.16 -8.64 -21.21
CA GLU A 188 39.44 -10.06 -20.98
C GLU A 188 39.97 -10.33 -19.57
N ILE A 189 40.90 -9.52 -19.07
CA ILE A 189 41.47 -9.71 -17.73
C ILE A 189 40.39 -9.49 -16.66
N LEU A 190 39.59 -8.44 -16.79
CA LEU A 190 38.50 -8.13 -15.86
C LEU A 190 37.41 -9.21 -15.85
N TYR A 191 36.91 -9.60 -17.01
CA TYR A 191 35.82 -10.57 -17.11
C TYR A 191 36.29 -12.01 -16.87
N SER A 192 37.59 -12.28 -16.94
CA SER A 192 38.17 -13.57 -16.55
C SER A 192 38.52 -13.65 -15.06
N ASP A 193 38.51 -12.53 -14.32
CA ASP A 193 38.76 -12.50 -12.88
C ASP A 193 37.75 -13.40 -12.12
N PRO A 194 38.21 -14.42 -11.37
CA PRO A 194 37.33 -15.32 -10.64
C PRO A 194 36.41 -14.62 -9.63
N ILE A 195 36.90 -13.57 -8.97
CA ILE A 195 36.13 -12.78 -8.01
C ILE A 195 35.08 -11.95 -8.73
N PHE A 196 35.41 -11.35 -9.88
CA PHE A 196 34.43 -10.64 -10.70
C PHE A 196 33.32 -11.58 -11.18
N LYS A 197 33.68 -12.75 -11.73
CA LYS A 197 32.72 -13.78 -12.14
C LYS A 197 31.82 -14.19 -10.98
N LYS A 198 32.39 -14.46 -9.81
CA LYS A 198 31.60 -14.81 -8.61
C LYS A 198 30.63 -13.70 -8.20
N THR A 199 31.09 -12.44 -8.25
CA THR A 199 30.24 -11.28 -7.93
C THR A 199 29.06 -11.18 -8.91
N LEU A 200 29.31 -11.42 -10.20
CA LEU A 200 28.29 -11.40 -11.24
C LEU A 200 27.30 -12.57 -11.12
N GLU A 201 27.75 -13.77 -10.74
CA GLU A 201 26.88 -14.90 -10.40
C GLU A 201 25.94 -14.56 -9.24
N PHE A 202 26.46 -13.93 -8.18
CA PHE A 202 25.63 -13.47 -7.07
C PHE A 202 24.64 -12.40 -7.53
N LEU A 203 25.05 -11.45 -8.36
CA LEU A 203 24.14 -10.43 -8.91
C LEU A 203 22.97 -11.07 -9.68
N ILE A 204 23.23 -12.09 -10.51
CA ILE A 204 22.17 -12.86 -11.20
C ILE A 204 21.27 -13.56 -10.18
N ARG A 205 21.84 -14.21 -9.16
CA ARG A 205 21.09 -14.92 -8.13
C ARG A 205 20.18 -13.98 -7.34
N ILE A 206 20.66 -12.79 -6.97
CA ILE A 206 19.85 -11.78 -6.30
C ILE A 206 18.78 -11.24 -7.26
N GLY A 207 19.09 -10.96 -8.52
CA GLY A 207 18.07 -10.56 -9.51
C GLY A 207 16.94 -11.58 -9.65
N ASN A 208 17.27 -12.89 -9.64
CA ASN A 208 16.25 -13.95 -9.62
C ASN A 208 15.46 -13.99 -8.30
N ASN A 209 16.08 -13.66 -7.17
CA ASN A 209 15.37 -13.50 -5.90
C ASN A 209 14.40 -12.31 -5.94
N ASN A 210 14.76 -11.18 -6.55
CA ASN A 210 13.86 -10.03 -6.69
C ASN A 210 12.66 -10.39 -7.55
N ILE A 211 12.89 -11.06 -8.69
CA ILE A 211 11.80 -11.62 -9.52
C ILE A 211 10.87 -12.50 -8.69
N ARG A 212 11.42 -13.44 -7.91
CA ARG A 212 10.63 -14.31 -7.03
C ARG A 212 9.79 -13.50 -6.04
N VAL A 213 10.39 -12.52 -5.36
CA VAL A 213 9.67 -11.68 -4.38
C VAL A 213 8.53 -10.93 -5.04
N TYR A 214 8.72 -10.42 -6.25
CA TYR A 214 7.66 -9.71 -6.97
C TYR A 214 6.55 -10.66 -7.43
N ASP A 215 6.91 -11.76 -8.10
CA ASP A 215 5.96 -12.67 -8.75
C ASP A 215 5.26 -13.61 -7.78
N GLU A 216 5.95 -14.09 -6.74
CA GLU A 216 5.46 -15.14 -5.84
C GLU A 216 4.99 -14.59 -4.49
N ASN A 217 5.44 -13.40 -4.07
CA ASN A 217 5.04 -12.82 -2.79
C ASN A 217 4.13 -11.60 -2.97
N THR A 218 4.62 -10.51 -3.57
CA THR A 218 3.88 -9.23 -3.54
C THR A 218 2.71 -9.17 -4.53
N LYS A 219 2.91 -9.63 -5.78
CA LYS A 219 1.87 -9.58 -6.81
C LYS A 219 0.65 -10.46 -6.48
N PRO A 220 0.78 -11.69 -5.93
CA PRO A 220 -0.38 -12.47 -5.51
C PRO A 220 -1.23 -11.76 -4.45
N GLU A 221 -0.59 -11.12 -3.47
CA GLU A 221 -1.26 -10.37 -2.41
C GLU A 221 -1.99 -9.14 -2.96
N ALA A 222 -1.36 -8.41 -3.90
CA ALA A 222 -2.03 -7.30 -4.61
C ALA A 222 -3.29 -7.78 -5.34
N ASN A 223 -3.21 -8.92 -6.04
CA ASN A 223 -4.33 -9.50 -6.77
C ASN A 223 -5.45 -9.98 -5.84
N GLU A 224 -5.11 -10.58 -4.70
CA GLU A 224 -6.11 -10.99 -3.71
C GLU A 224 -6.78 -9.77 -3.07
N LEU A 225 -6.01 -8.75 -2.73
CA LEU A 225 -6.52 -7.50 -2.19
C LEU A 225 -7.46 -6.79 -3.17
N LEU A 226 -7.12 -6.76 -4.46
CA LEU A 226 -8.00 -6.23 -5.51
C LEU A 226 -9.37 -6.91 -5.51
N LYS A 227 -9.41 -8.25 -5.41
CA LYS A 227 -10.67 -9.00 -5.38
C LYS A 227 -11.51 -8.68 -4.15
N GLU A 228 -10.88 -8.58 -2.97
CA GLU A 228 -11.59 -8.25 -1.73
C GLU A 228 -12.10 -6.79 -1.75
N ILE A 229 -11.35 -5.86 -2.34
CA ILE A 229 -11.79 -4.46 -2.55
C ILE A 229 -13.00 -4.41 -3.49
N GLU A 230 -12.95 -5.11 -4.62
CA GLU A 230 -14.08 -5.16 -5.56
C GLU A 230 -15.33 -5.75 -4.91
N LYS A 231 -15.17 -6.79 -4.11
CA LYS A 231 -16.27 -7.38 -3.35
C LYS A 231 -16.86 -6.38 -2.35
N GLU A 232 -16.03 -5.60 -1.67
CA GLU A 232 -16.49 -4.58 -0.71
C GLU A 232 -17.23 -3.43 -1.39
N LEU A 233 -16.72 -2.95 -2.53
CA LEU A 233 -17.32 -1.84 -3.28
C LEU A 233 -18.66 -2.19 -3.96
N ASN A 234 -18.95 -3.48 -4.15
CA ASN A 234 -20.17 -3.95 -4.80
C ASN A 234 -21.30 -4.35 -3.81
N LYS A 235 -21.12 -4.10 -2.52
CA LYS A 235 -22.16 -4.27 -1.49
C LYS A 235 -23.15 -3.11 -1.51
#